data_AF-A0A968BP22-F1
#
_entry.id   AF-A0A968BP22-F1
#
_cell.length_a   1.000
_cell.length_b   1.000
_cell.length_c   1.000
_cell.angle_alpha   90.00
_cell.angle_beta   90.00
_cell.angle_gamma   90.00
#
_symmetry.space_group_name_H-M   'P 1'
#
loop_
_entity.id
_entity.type
_entity.pdbx_description
1 polymer ?
#
loop_
_entity_poly.entity_id
_entity_poly.type
_entity_poly.pdbx_seq_one_letter_code
_entity_poly.pdbx_strand_id
1 'polypeptide(L)' 'FSDGDQGRMAAEYIYNELGIRQVVVVHDGGAYGQGLVEVMSENFEGLGGEVLGMEAITPGE' A
#
# COMPACT_ATOMS: atom_id res chain seq x y z
N PHE A 1 -16.04 -3.29 -7.77
CA PHE A 1 -14.82 -2.71 -7.20
C PHE A 1 -14.32 -3.67 -6.16
N SER A 2 -13.32 -4.47 -6.50
CA SER A 2 -12.63 -5.34 -5.55
C SER A 2 -11.59 -4.51 -4.80
N ASP A 3 -11.24 -4.89 -3.57
CA ASP A 3 -10.11 -4.29 -2.84
C ASP A 3 -8.80 -4.42 -3.64
N GLY A 4 -8.69 -5.47 -4.47
CA GLY A 4 -7.62 -5.64 -5.45
C GLY A 4 -7.50 -4.48 -6.44
N ASP A 5 -8.62 -3.90 -6.86
CA ASP A 5 -8.62 -2.77 -7.81
C ASP A 5 -8.11 -1.49 -7.11
N GLN A 6 -8.44 -1.31 -5.83
CA GLN A 6 -8.09 -0.11 -5.07
C GLN A 6 -6.60 -0.05 -4.74
N GLY A 7 -6.01 -1.16 -4.30
CA GLY A 7 -4.56 -1.22 -4.02
C GLY A 7 -3.72 -0.95 -5.27
N ARG A 8 -4.09 -1.52 -6.43
CA ARG A 8 -3.41 -1.25 -7.70
C ARG A 8 -3.51 0.21 -8.12
N MET A 9 -4.70 0.81 -8.06
CA MET A 9 -4.88 2.23 -8.42
C MET A 9 -4.04 3.15 -7.51
N ALA A 10 -3.95 2.85 -6.22
CA ALA A 10 -3.10 3.60 -5.30
C ALA A 10 -1.61 3.49 -5.68
N ALA A 11 -1.12 2.28 -5.97
CA ALA A 11 0.26 2.07 -6.41
C ALA A 11 0.60 2.83 -7.69
N GLU A 12 -0.28 2.77 -8.71
CA GLU A 12 -0.11 3.48 -9.98
C GLU A 12 -0.08 5.00 -9.78
N TYR A 13 -0.96 5.53 -8.94
CA TYR A 13 -1.00 6.96 -8.64
C TYR A 13 0.27 7.42 -7.92
N ILE A 14 0.70 6.71 -6.87
CA ILE A 14 1.90 7.06 -6.10
C ILE A 14 3.15 7.04 -7.00
N TYR A 15 3.28 6.03 -7.85
CA TYR A 15 4.47 5.89 -8.69
C TYR A 15 4.44 6.81 -9.92
N ASN A 16 3.37 6.78 -10.70
CA ASN A 16 3.32 7.46 -12.00
C ASN A 16 2.95 8.94 -11.88
N GLU A 17 1.99 9.27 -11.02
CA GLU A 17 1.47 10.63 -10.89
C GLU A 17 2.26 11.44 -9.85
N LEU A 18 2.53 10.86 -8.68
CA LEU A 18 3.31 11.55 -7.63
C LEU A 18 4.82 11.43 -7.82
N GLY A 19 5.30 10.50 -8.65
CA GLY A 19 6.74 10.30 -8.90
C GLY A 19 7.51 9.73 -7.70
N ILE A 20 6.81 9.18 -6.71
CA ILE A 20 7.42 8.62 -5.49
C ILE A 20 8.01 7.24 -5.82
N ARG A 21 9.17 6.95 -5.24
CA ARG A 21 9.90 5.68 -5.46
C ARG A 21 10.09 4.86 -4.20
N GLN A 22 9.91 5.46 -3.02
CA GLN A 22 10.08 4.79 -1.74
C GLN A 22 8.92 5.17 -0.82
N VAL A 23 8.30 4.18 -0.19
CA VAL A 23 7.16 4.37 0.73
C VAL A 23 7.31 3.54 1.98
N VAL A 24 6.66 3.97 3.06
CA VAL A 24 6.35 3.15 4.23
C VAL A 24 4.83 3.05 4.30
N VAL A 25 4.31 1.85 4.56
CA VAL A 25 2.87 1.60 4.61
C VAL A 25 2.44 1.30 6.03
N VAL A 26 1.24 1.75 6.39
CA VAL A 26 0.66 1.56 7.73
C VAL A 26 -0.79 1.12 7.59
N HIS A 27 -1.22 0.15 8.40
CA HIS A 27 -2.62 -0.26 8.51
C HIS A 27 -3.08 -0.38 9.96
N ASP A 28 -4.38 -0.51 10.18
CA ASP A 28 -5.04 -0.49 11.49
C ASP A 28 -4.97 -1.82 12.27
N GLY A 29 -4.16 -2.79 11.80
CA GLY A 29 -4.15 -4.17 12.32
C GLY A 29 -5.37 -5.03 11.90
N GLY A 30 -6.38 -4.44 11.26
CA GLY A 30 -7.52 -5.17 10.74
C GLY A 30 -7.21 -5.89 9.42
N ALA A 31 -7.82 -7.05 9.19
CA ALA A 31 -7.62 -7.85 7.97
C ALA A 31 -7.94 -7.08 6.68
N TYR A 32 -8.92 -6.16 6.75
CA TYR A 32 -9.28 -5.30 5.61
C TYR A 32 -8.16 -4.31 5.27
N GLY A 33 -7.72 -3.52 6.26
CA GLY A 33 -6.64 -2.56 6.08
C GLY A 33 -5.36 -3.25 5.62
N GLN A 34 -5.02 -4.38 6.25
CA GLN A 34 -3.88 -5.21 5.88
C GLN A 34 -3.94 -5.66 4.41
N GLY A 35 -5.06 -6.22 3.95
CA GLY A 35 -5.19 -6.68 2.56
C GLY A 35 -5.01 -5.54 1.54
N LEU A 36 -5.46 -4.32 1.87
CA LEU A 36 -5.27 -3.15 1.01
C LEU A 36 -3.80 -2.75 0.87
N VAL A 37 -3.05 -2.67 1.98
CA VAL A 37 -1.62 -2.34 1.91
C VAL A 37 -0.80 -3.47 1.31
N GLU A 38 -1.17 -4.73 1.48
CA GLU A 38 -0.51 -5.86 0.79
C GLU A 38 -0.65 -5.73 -0.73
N VAL A 39 -1.88 -5.58 -1.24
CA VAL A 39 -2.11 -5.41 -2.69
C VAL A 39 -1.40 -4.17 -3.23
N MET A 40 -1.46 -3.04 -2.50
CA MET A 40 -0.79 -1.82 -2.94
C MET A 40 0.73 -2.00 -3.01
N SER A 41 1.34 -2.58 -1.97
CA SER A 41 2.78 -2.85 -1.91
C SER A 41 3.23 -3.74 -3.06
N GLU A 42 2.54 -4.87 -3.32
CA GLU A 42 2.87 -5.78 -4.42
C GLU A 42 2.86 -5.06 -5.79
N ASN A 43 1.85 -4.22 -6.04
CA ASN A 43 1.76 -3.48 -7.29
C ASN A 43 2.82 -2.36 -7.37
N PHE A 44 3.11 -1.68 -6.27
CA PHE A 44 4.10 -0.59 -6.22
C PHE A 44 5.51 -1.10 -6.48
N GLU A 45 5.86 -2.23 -5.86
CA GLU A 45 7.13 -2.94 -6.12
C GLU A 45 7.21 -3.43 -7.57
N GLY A 46 6.09 -3.93 -8.12
CA GLY A 46 6.00 -4.30 -9.54
C GLY A 46 6.25 -3.14 -10.51
N LEU A 47 5.99 -1.90 -10.11
CA LEU A 47 6.30 -0.69 -10.89
C LEU A 47 7.76 -0.23 -10.74
N GLY A 48 8.53 -0.86 -9.85
CA GLY A 48 9.92 -0.50 -9.52
C GLY A 48 10.06 0.44 -8.32
N GLY A 49 8.99 0.62 -7.54
CA GLY A 49 9.05 1.27 -6.24
C GLY A 49 9.61 0.35 -5.15
N GLU A 50 9.95 0.92 -4.01
CA GLU A 50 10.48 0.20 -2.84
C GLU A 50 9.60 0.47 -1.61
N VAL A 51 9.15 -0.60 -0.95
CA VAL A 51 8.45 -0.51 0.34
C VAL A 51 9.48 -0.70 1.45
N LEU A 52 9.79 0.38 2.15
CA LEU A 52 10.84 0.42 3.18
C LEU A 52 10.38 -0.19 4.52
N GLY A 53 9.07 -0.35 4.70
CA GLY A 53 8.50 -0.91 5.91
C GLY A 53 6.98 -0.99 5.86
N MET A 54 6.44 -1.92 6.64
CA MET A 54 5.02 -2.15 6.81
C MET A 54 4.72 -2.25 8.30
N GLU A 55 3.92 -1.32 8.80
CA GLU A 55 3.59 -1.22 10.22
C GLU A 55 2.09 -1.42 10.46
N ALA A 56 1.75 -2.02 11.59
CA ALA A 56 0.39 -2.12 12.07
C ALA A 56 0.22 -1.22 13.30
N ILE A 57 -0.76 -0.31 13.28
CA ILE A 57 -1.14 0.51 14.43
C ILE A 57 -2.57 0.15 14.81
N THR A 58 -2.73 -0.59 15.91
CA THR A 58 -4.05 -0.97 16.40
C THR A 58 -4.74 0.23 17.07
N PRO A 59 -5.95 0.64 16.63
CA PRO A 59 -6.66 1.75 17.24
C PRO A 59 -7.00 1.46 18.71
N GLY A 60 -6.50 2.28 19.64
CA GLY A 60 -6.80 2.18 21.07
C GLY A 60 -5.68 1.63 21.95
N GLU A 61 -4.51 1.32 21.38
CA GLU A 61 -3.22 1.26 22.08
C GLU A 61 -2.49 2.62 21.99
#